data_AF-A0A848J0G1-F1
#
_entry.id   AF-A0A848J0G1-F1
#
_cell.length_a   1.000
_cell.length_b   1.000
_cell.length_c   1.000
_cell.angle_alpha   90.00
_cell.angle_beta   90.00
_cell.angle_gamma   90.00
#
_symmetry.space_group_name_H-M   'P 1'
#
loop_
_entity.id
_entity.type
_entity.pdbx_description
1 polymer ?
#
loop_
_entity_poly.entity_id
_entity_poly.type
_entity_poly.pdbx_seq_one_letter_code
_entity_poly.pdbx_strand_id
1 'polypeptide(L)'
;MLRVFISSIIFIIALYTGTGGYLILQNEQLYEHAQTLEKKVVRYGKVCFDNKEVMKAALEQDKIAMVYPYALKIPSFLSFLLTAISFGIIGAYGNIINDTIKHKRQFKDTQNLLLVPVQGGIIGIIILGISYTIPVILTNENVSLKPITVVFLCLFGGIFYLKFYDWIISKINKVLFPD
;
A
#
# COMPACT_ATOMS: atom_id res chain seq x y z
N MET A 1 -27.11 -0.80 -10.55
CA MET A 1 -27.18 -1.33 -9.16
C MET A 1 -26.09 -2.37 -8.90
N LEU A 2 -26.09 -3.53 -9.57
CA LEU A 2 -25.09 -4.59 -9.34
C LEU A 2 -23.63 -4.11 -9.42
N ARG A 3 -23.26 -3.34 -10.46
CA ARG A 3 -21.88 -2.82 -10.63
C ARG A 3 -21.43 -1.92 -9.47
N VAL A 4 -22.34 -1.08 -8.95
CA VAL A 4 -22.05 -0.20 -7.82
C VAL A 4 -21.85 -1.02 -6.56
N PHE A 5 -22.70 -2.02 -6.33
CA PHE A 5 -22.56 -2.92 -5.19
C PHE A 5 -21.24 -3.69 -5.19
N ILE A 6 -20.86 -4.29 -6.34
CA ILE A 6 -19.55 -4.96 -6.50
C ILE A 6 -18.41 -3.98 -6.25
N SER A 7 -18.52 -2.76 -6.80
CA SER A 7 -17.53 -1.70 -6.59
C SER A 7 -17.42 -1.32 -5.11
N SER A 8 -18.51 -1.22 -4.36
CA SER A 8 -18.45 -0.98 -2.91
C SER A 8 -17.75 -2.11 -2.15
N ILE A 9 -17.99 -3.37 -2.52
CA ILE A 9 -17.30 -4.52 -1.93
C ILE A 9 -15.79 -4.45 -2.21
N ILE A 10 -15.39 -4.17 -3.45
CA ILE A 10 -13.97 -4.02 -3.81
C ILE A 10 -13.31 -2.93 -2.97
N PHE A 11 -13.98 -1.79 -2.78
CA PHE A 11 -13.46 -0.70 -1.96
C PHE A 11 -13.28 -1.10 -0.49
N ILE A 12 -14.26 -1.80 0.10
CA ILE A 12 -14.19 -2.27 1.49
C ILE A 12 -13.05 -3.29 1.67
N ILE A 13 -12.92 -4.24 0.73
CA ILE A 13 -11.83 -5.21 0.75
C ILE A 13 -10.49 -4.50 0.65
N ALA A 14 -10.33 -3.59 -0.32
CA ALA A 14 -9.09 -2.81 -0.48
C ALA A 14 -8.75 -1.99 0.76
N LEU A 15 -9.73 -1.34 1.40
CA LEU A 15 -9.51 -0.66 2.66
C LEU A 15 -9.00 -1.62 3.73
N TYR A 16 -9.69 -2.74 3.95
CA TYR A 16 -9.33 -3.71 4.97
C TYR A 16 -7.93 -4.32 4.73
N THR A 17 -7.63 -4.75 3.51
CA THR A 17 -6.33 -5.35 3.17
C THR A 17 -5.21 -4.33 3.16
N GLY A 18 -5.50 -3.11 2.72
CA GLY A 18 -4.55 -2.00 2.65
C GLY A 18 -4.15 -1.50 4.03
N THR A 19 -5.12 -1.24 4.92
CA THR A 19 -4.82 -0.79 6.29
C THR A 19 -4.13 -1.87 7.09
N GLY A 20 -4.57 -3.12 7.00
CA GLY A 20 -3.91 -4.22 7.68
C GLY A 20 -2.48 -4.43 7.17
N GLY A 21 -2.27 -4.42 5.84
CA GLY A 21 -0.94 -4.49 5.25
C GLY A 21 -0.01 -3.36 5.72
N TYR A 22 -0.49 -2.12 5.71
CA TYR A 22 0.26 -0.96 6.18
C TYR A 22 0.65 -1.08 7.66
N LEU A 23 -0.28 -1.45 8.54
CA LEU A 23 -0.02 -1.57 9.98
C LEU A 23 1.01 -2.65 10.30
N ILE A 24 0.98 -3.78 9.59
CA ILE A 24 1.97 -4.86 9.73
C ILE A 24 3.35 -4.34 9.39
N LEU A 25 3.49 -3.73 8.21
CA LEU A 25 4.77 -3.22 7.73
C LEU A 25 5.32 -2.12 8.65
N GLN A 26 4.43 -1.26 9.18
CA GLN A 26 4.82 -0.24 10.14
C GLN A 26 5.32 -0.87 11.45
N ASN A 27 4.66 -1.91 11.94
CA ASN A 27 5.06 -2.61 13.15
C ASN A 27 6.35 -3.42 12.97
N GLU A 28 6.56 -4.04 11.80
CA GLU A 28 7.82 -4.69 11.44
C GLU A 28 8.99 -3.70 11.50
N GLN A 29 8.84 -2.50 10.92
CA GLN A 29 9.87 -1.47 11.01
C GLN A 29 10.10 -0.97 12.44
N LEU A 30 9.05 -0.86 13.24
CA LEU A 30 9.16 -0.51 14.66
C LEU A 30 9.95 -1.58 15.41
N TYR A 31 9.69 -2.85 15.12
CA TYR A 31 10.38 -4.00 15.71
C TYR A 31 11.85 -4.05 15.29
N GLU A 32 12.16 -3.91 13.99
CA GLU A 32 13.53 -3.84 13.48
C GLU A 32 14.31 -2.69 14.15
N HIS A 33 13.70 -1.51 14.24
CA HIS A 33 14.33 -0.39 14.93
C HIS A 33 14.55 -0.67 16.42
N ALA A 34 13.56 -1.26 17.10
CA ALA A 34 13.65 -1.61 18.52
C ALA A 34 14.79 -2.61 18.81
N GLN A 35 15.10 -3.51 17.87
CA GLN A 35 16.24 -4.43 18.00
C GLN A 35 17.60 -3.73 17.96
N THR A 36 17.69 -2.53 17.37
CA THR A 36 18.95 -1.74 17.33
C THR A 36 19.21 -0.95 18.61
N LEU A 37 18.23 -0.84 19.50
CA LEU A 37 18.34 -0.09 20.75
C LEU A 37 19.02 -0.90 21.85
N GLU A 38 19.56 -0.20 22.86
CA GLU A 38 20.21 -0.82 24.01
C GLU A 38 19.28 -1.80 24.73
N LYS A 39 19.83 -2.97 25.09
CA LYS A 39 19.08 -4.02 25.77
C LYS A 39 18.89 -3.65 27.24
N LYS A 40 17.70 -3.16 27.57
CA LYS A 40 17.25 -2.92 28.94
C LYS A 40 16.05 -3.80 29.23
N VAL A 41 16.31 -4.99 29.75
CA VAL A 41 15.29 -6.03 29.94
C VAL A 41 14.09 -5.50 30.73
N VAL A 42 12.90 -5.68 30.16
CA VAL A 42 11.62 -5.33 30.77
C VAL A 42 10.80 -6.60 30.94
N ARG A 43 10.13 -6.74 32.09
CA ARG A 43 9.18 -7.83 32.34
C ARG A 43 7.75 -7.32 32.21
N TYR A 44 6.93 -8.05 31.45
CA TYR A 44 5.49 -7.82 31.35
C TYR A 44 4.76 -9.14 31.59
N GLY A 45 4.08 -9.25 32.73
CA GLY A 45 3.54 -10.53 33.20
C GLY A 45 4.65 -11.58 33.38
N LYS A 46 4.54 -12.71 32.66
CA LYS A 46 5.52 -13.81 32.70
C LYS A 46 6.55 -13.76 31.56
N VAL A 47 6.46 -12.78 30.66
CA VAL A 47 7.33 -12.66 29.48
C VAL A 47 8.40 -11.58 29.73
N CYS A 48 9.63 -11.87 29.32
CA CYS A 48 10.74 -10.92 29.33
C CYS A 48 10.98 -10.39 27.91
N PHE A 49 11.19 -9.09 27.79
CA PHE A 49 11.50 -8.41 26.54
C PHE A 49 12.85 -7.72 26.65
N ASP A 50 13.61 -7.71 25.56
CA ASP A 50 14.97 -7.11 25.52
C ASP A 50 14.97 -5.62 25.83
N ASN A 51 13.91 -4.90 25.44
CA ASN A 51 13.68 -3.51 25.80
C ASN A 51 12.18 -3.15 25.72
N LYS A 52 11.85 -1.93 26.14
CA LYS A 52 10.48 -1.42 26.17
C LYS A 52 9.85 -1.30 24.77
N GLU A 53 10.65 -0.99 23.74
CA GLU A 53 10.16 -0.82 22.37
C GLU A 53 9.83 -2.18 21.73
N VAL A 54 10.62 -3.21 22.00
CA VAL A 54 10.32 -4.59 21.60
C VAL A 54 9.01 -5.06 22.25
N MET A 55 8.81 -4.77 23.54
CA MET A 55 7.54 -5.05 24.22
C MET A 55 6.36 -4.31 23.55
N LYS A 56 6.55 -3.05 23.18
CA LYS A 56 5.53 -2.25 22.50
C LYS A 56 5.17 -2.82 21.13
N ALA A 57 6.17 -3.15 20.32
CA ALA A 57 6.00 -3.80 19.02
C ALA A 57 5.21 -5.12 19.12
N ALA A 58 5.54 -5.94 20.13
CA ALA A 58 4.85 -7.21 20.36
C ALA A 58 3.38 -7.01 20.76
N LEU A 59 3.10 -6.07 21.68
CA LEU A 59 1.72 -5.75 22.06
C LEU A 59 0.91 -5.13 20.91
N GLU A 60 1.55 -4.34 20.05
CA GLU A 60 0.93 -3.81 18.83
C GLU A 60 0.67 -4.93 17.82
N GLN A 61 1.58 -5.88 17.66
CA GLN A 61 1.40 -7.06 16.80
C GLN A 61 0.18 -7.87 17.23
N ASP A 62 -0.01 -8.10 18.53
CA ASP A 62 -1.16 -8.84 19.06
C ASP A 62 -2.48 -8.13 18.73
N LYS A 63 -2.52 -6.80 18.88
CA LYS A 63 -3.70 -5.99 18.52
C LYS A 63 -3.98 -6.02 17.03
N ILE A 64 -2.94 -5.93 16.19
CA ILE A 64 -3.07 -6.03 14.73
C ILE A 64 -3.62 -7.41 14.37
N ALA A 65 -3.10 -8.49 14.96
CA ALA A 65 -3.52 -9.86 14.70
C ALA A 65 -4.98 -10.14 15.09
N MET A 66 -5.51 -9.46 16.12
CA MET A 66 -6.92 -9.58 16.50
C MET A 66 -7.86 -9.06 15.40
N VAL A 67 -7.46 -8.01 14.68
CA VAL A 67 -8.30 -7.37 13.65
C VAL A 67 -7.99 -7.92 12.24
N TYR A 68 -6.72 -8.24 11.99
CA TYR A 68 -6.20 -8.67 10.70
C TYR A 68 -5.49 -10.03 10.84
N PRO A 69 -6.22 -11.14 11.09
CA PRO A 69 -5.60 -12.43 11.36
C PRO A 69 -4.78 -12.99 10.19
N TYR A 70 -5.06 -12.55 8.96
CA TYR A 70 -4.25 -12.90 7.79
C TYR A 70 -2.82 -12.37 7.89
N ALA A 71 -2.60 -11.31 8.67
CA ALA A 71 -1.31 -10.66 8.89
C ALA A 71 -0.22 -11.63 9.35
N LEU A 72 -0.58 -12.58 10.22
CA LEU A 72 0.36 -13.52 10.82
C LEU A 72 0.86 -14.59 9.85
N LYS A 73 0.19 -14.75 8.71
CA LYS A 73 0.45 -15.85 7.77
C LYS A 73 1.15 -15.39 6.51
N ILE A 74 1.24 -14.08 6.26
CA ILE A 74 1.80 -13.54 5.03
C ILE A 74 3.23 -13.03 5.25
N PRO A 75 4.16 -13.33 4.33
CA PRO A 75 5.49 -12.72 4.35
C PRO A 75 5.41 -11.22 4.04
N SER A 76 6.37 -10.45 4.55
CA SER A 76 6.41 -8.98 4.45
C SER A 76 6.34 -8.47 3.00
N PHE A 77 6.94 -9.18 2.05
CA PHE A 77 6.82 -8.86 0.62
C PHE A 77 5.36 -8.88 0.14
N LEU A 78 4.58 -9.89 0.54
CA LEU A 78 3.16 -9.96 0.21
C LEU A 78 2.37 -8.86 0.92
N SER A 79 2.76 -8.46 2.13
CA SER A 79 2.18 -7.29 2.81
C SER A 79 2.41 -6.00 2.00
N PHE A 80 3.61 -5.77 1.47
CA PHE A 80 3.89 -4.64 0.58
C PHE A 80 3.06 -4.68 -0.70
N LEU A 81 2.97 -5.85 -1.34
CA LEU A 81 2.19 -6.03 -2.56
C LEU A 81 0.70 -5.76 -2.34
N LEU A 82 0.11 -6.34 -1.29
CA LEU A 82 -1.29 -6.13 -0.92
C LEU A 82 -1.57 -4.67 -0.58
N THR A 83 -0.68 -4.05 0.18
CA THR A 83 -0.77 -2.62 0.53
C THR A 83 -0.76 -1.76 -0.74
N ALA A 84 0.21 -1.97 -1.63
CA ALA A 84 0.35 -1.19 -2.86
C ALA A 84 -0.89 -1.32 -3.78
N ILE A 85 -1.36 -2.54 -4.02
CA ILE A 85 -2.57 -2.80 -4.81
C ILE A 85 -3.78 -2.11 -4.18
N SER A 86 -3.95 -2.28 -2.87
CA SER A 86 -5.10 -1.74 -2.13
C SER A 86 -5.13 -0.22 -2.18
N PHE A 87 -4.02 0.46 -1.92
CA PHE A 87 -3.96 1.92 -1.96
C PHE A 87 -4.03 2.47 -3.39
N GLY A 88 -3.52 1.74 -4.39
CA GLY A 88 -3.75 2.06 -5.80
C GLY A 88 -5.24 2.01 -6.17
N ILE A 89 -5.95 0.96 -5.74
CA ILE A 89 -7.41 0.85 -5.88
C ILE A 89 -8.11 2.04 -5.20
N ILE A 90 -7.81 2.32 -3.92
CA ILE A 90 -8.41 3.41 -3.15
C ILE A 90 -8.18 4.77 -3.84
N GLY A 91 -6.96 4.99 -4.36
CA GLY A 91 -6.65 6.19 -5.15
C GLY A 91 -7.55 6.32 -6.38
N ALA A 92 -7.75 5.23 -7.13
CA ALA A 92 -8.64 5.23 -8.29
C ALA A 92 -10.10 5.54 -7.92
N TYR A 93 -10.58 5.08 -6.75
CA TYR A 93 -11.88 5.53 -6.22
C TYR A 93 -11.91 7.03 -5.95
N GLY A 94 -10.82 7.60 -5.43
CA GLY A 94 -10.66 9.05 -5.28
C GLY A 94 -10.86 9.80 -6.60
N ASN A 95 -10.35 9.26 -7.71
CA ASN A 95 -10.60 9.84 -9.03
C ASN A 95 -12.07 9.75 -9.45
N ILE A 96 -12.71 8.60 -9.27
CA ILE A 96 -14.15 8.44 -9.60
C ILE A 96 -14.99 9.44 -8.82
N ILE A 97 -14.71 9.62 -7.52
CA ILE A 97 -15.41 10.61 -6.68
C ILE A 97 -15.20 12.02 -7.22
N ASN A 98 -13.95 12.39 -7.55
CA ASN A 98 -13.61 13.68 -8.12
C ASN A 98 -14.33 13.94 -9.44
N ASP A 99 -14.39 12.95 -10.33
CA ASP A 99 -15.08 13.06 -11.62
C ASP A 99 -16.59 13.17 -11.46
N THR A 100 -17.16 12.46 -10.50
CA THR A 100 -18.59 12.54 -10.12
C THR A 100 -18.94 13.96 -9.66
N ILE A 101 -18.11 14.56 -8.80
CA ILE A 101 -18.31 15.92 -8.29
C ILE A 101 -18.17 16.95 -9.42
N LYS A 102 -17.10 16.87 -10.22
CA LYS A 102 -16.82 17.86 -11.29
C LYS A 102 -17.85 17.85 -12.40
N HIS A 103 -18.28 16.66 -12.83
CA HIS A 103 -19.16 16.51 -13.98
C HIS A 103 -20.64 16.36 -13.59
N LYS A 104 -20.97 16.41 -12.29
CA LYS A 104 -22.32 16.19 -11.73
C LYS A 104 -22.99 14.91 -12.26
N ARG A 105 -22.19 13.89 -12.58
CA ARG A 105 -22.67 12.59 -13.07
C ARG A 105 -23.03 11.70 -11.89
N GLN A 106 -23.96 10.77 -12.07
CA GLN A 106 -24.19 9.76 -11.03
C GLN A 106 -23.12 8.67 -11.14
N PHE A 107 -22.74 8.09 -10.02
CA PHE A 107 -21.72 7.03 -9.94
C PHE A 107 -22.04 5.81 -10.84
N LYS A 108 -23.34 5.56 -11.06
CA LYS A 108 -23.84 4.48 -11.93
C LYS A 108 -23.57 4.72 -13.43
N ASP A 109 -23.36 5.97 -13.83
CA ASP A 109 -23.20 6.38 -15.22
C ASP A 109 -21.71 6.39 -15.64
N THR A 110 -20.80 6.14 -14.70
CA THR A 110 -19.37 5.99 -14.96
C THR A 110 -19.14 4.76 -15.84
N GLN A 111 -18.67 5.00 -17.07
CA GLN A 111 -18.25 3.92 -17.96
C GLN A 111 -17.12 3.12 -17.31
N ASN A 112 -17.16 1.80 -17.48
CA ASN A 112 -16.10 0.90 -17.00
C ASN A 112 -15.80 1.00 -15.49
N LEU A 113 -16.81 1.27 -14.66
CA LEU A 113 -16.70 1.44 -13.21
C LEU A 113 -15.86 0.35 -12.49
N LEU A 114 -15.90 -0.90 -12.98
CA LEU A 114 -15.14 -2.01 -12.40
C LEU A 114 -13.69 -2.10 -12.88
N LEU A 115 -13.37 -1.56 -14.06
CA LEU A 115 -12.00 -1.56 -14.60
C LEU A 115 -11.13 -0.47 -13.98
N VAL A 116 -11.73 0.64 -13.54
CA VAL A 116 -11.00 1.75 -12.92
C VAL A 116 -10.26 1.32 -11.63
N PRO A 117 -10.88 0.58 -10.69
CA PRO A 117 -10.17 -0.02 -9.55
C PRO A 117 -9.01 -0.93 -9.98
N VAL A 118 -9.22 -1.79 -10.97
CA VAL A 118 -8.19 -2.72 -11.48
C VAL A 118 -6.99 -1.94 -12.00
N GLN A 119 -7.23 -0.86 -12.76
CA GLN A 119 -6.18 0.03 -13.24
C GLN A 119 -5.42 0.68 -12.06
N GLY A 120 -6.13 1.16 -11.04
CA GLY A 120 -5.53 1.67 -9.81
C GLY A 120 -4.60 0.64 -9.15
N GLY A 121 -5.04 -0.61 -9.03
CA GLY A 121 -4.23 -1.70 -8.48
C GLY A 121 -2.97 -1.98 -9.29
N ILE A 122 -3.07 -2.00 -10.63
CA ILE A 122 -1.91 -2.16 -11.53
C ILE A 122 -0.92 -1.01 -11.33
N ILE A 123 -1.38 0.24 -11.24
CA ILE A 123 -0.51 1.39 -10.95
C ILE A 123 0.18 1.22 -9.58
N GLY A 124 -0.53 0.73 -8.57
CA GLY A 124 0.07 0.40 -7.27
C GLY A 124 1.24 -0.57 -7.40
N ILE A 125 1.09 -1.64 -8.18
CA ILE A 125 2.18 -2.63 -8.43
C ILE A 125 3.35 -1.98 -9.16
N ILE A 126 3.09 -1.17 -10.19
CA ILE A 126 4.13 -0.46 -10.94
C ILE A 126 4.93 0.46 -10.02
N ILE A 127 4.23 1.25 -9.19
CA ILE A 127 4.85 2.16 -8.23
C ILE A 127 5.69 1.40 -7.20
N LEU A 128 5.20 0.25 -6.71
CA LEU A 128 5.98 -0.60 -5.82
C LEU A 128 7.26 -1.10 -6.49
N GLY A 129 7.16 -1.59 -7.74
CA GLY A 129 8.31 -2.06 -8.52
C GLY A 129 9.35 -0.95 -8.72
N ILE A 130 8.91 0.24 -9.12
CA ILE A 130 9.76 1.42 -9.27
C ILE A 130 10.42 1.80 -7.93
N SER A 131 9.65 1.76 -6.84
CA SER A 131 10.12 2.10 -5.49
C SER A 131 11.21 1.15 -5.00
N TYR A 132 11.18 -0.14 -5.37
CA TYR A 132 12.27 -1.07 -5.09
C TYR A 132 13.44 -0.94 -6.07
N THR A 133 13.15 -0.74 -7.36
CA THR A 133 14.15 -0.80 -8.43
C THR A 133 15.08 0.41 -8.39
N ILE A 134 14.55 1.62 -8.18
CA ILE A 134 15.35 2.86 -8.19
C ILE A 134 16.43 2.84 -7.09
N PRO A 135 16.12 2.58 -5.81
CA PRO A 135 17.13 2.54 -4.77
C PRO A 135 18.19 1.48 -5.00
N VAL A 136 17.79 0.28 -5.45
CA VAL A 136 18.72 -0.83 -5.72
C VAL A 136 19.72 -0.44 -6.83
N ILE A 137 19.24 0.19 -7.91
CA ILE A 137 20.12 0.66 -8.99
C ILE A 137 21.08 1.77 -8.50
N LEU A 138 20.61 2.67 -7.64
CA LEU A 138 21.40 3.81 -7.18
C LEU A 138 22.41 3.47 -6.09
N THR A 139 22.10 2.50 -5.23
CA THR A 139 22.89 2.22 -4.02
C THR A 139 23.58 0.85 -4.04
N ASN A 140 23.21 -0.05 -4.96
CA ASN A 140 23.60 -1.47 -4.97
C ASN A 140 23.28 -2.22 -3.66
N GLU A 141 22.45 -1.65 -2.80
CA GLU A 141 22.04 -2.23 -1.52
C GLU A 141 20.52 -2.39 -1.47
N ASN A 142 20.06 -3.37 -0.69
CA ASN A 142 18.64 -3.55 -0.42
C ASN A 142 18.17 -2.49 0.58
N VAL A 143 17.54 -1.43 0.08
CA VAL A 143 16.97 -0.37 0.92
C VAL A 143 15.60 -0.79 1.43
N SER A 144 15.42 -0.77 2.77
CA SER A 144 14.11 -0.97 3.40
C SER A 144 13.19 0.20 3.03
N LEU A 145 12.06 -0.12 2.36
CA LEU A 145 11.09 0.89 1.96
C LEU A 145 10.29 1.38 3.16
N LYS A 146 10.13 2.69 3.31
CA LYS A 146 9.19 3.26 4.29
C LYS A 146 7.74 3.01 3.81
N PRO A 147 6.90 2.27 4.56
CA PRO A 147 5.54 1.90 4.16
C PRO A 147 4.68 3.12 3.87
N ILE A 148 4.84 4.19 4.66
CA ILE A 148 4.10 5.44 4.46
C ILE A 148 4.36 6.07 3.07
N THR A 149 5.61 5.98 2.57
CA THR A 149 5.96 6.48 1.24
C THR A 149 5.28 5.65 0.16
N VAL A 150 5.29 4.33 0.30
CA VAL A 150 4.63 3.41 -0.63
C VAL A 150 3.12 3.68 -0.67
N VAL A 151 2.47 3.81 0.49
CA VAL A 151 1.04 4.14 0.62
C VAL A 151 0.72 5.45 -0.10
N PHE A 152 1.48 6.51 0.20
CA PHE A 152 1.26 7.82 -0.39
C PHE A 152 1.41 7.79 -1.92
N LEU A 153 2.49 7.20 -2.42
CA LEU A 153 2.74 7.11 -3.86
C LEU A 153 1.68 6.26 -4.56
N CYS A 154 1.28 5.11 -4.01
CA CYS A 154 0.25 4.26 -4.61
C CYS A 154 -1.11 4.95 -4.65
N LEU A 155 -1.50 5.63 -3.57
CA LEU A 155 -2.75 6.40 -3.52
C LEU A 155 -2.73 7.55 -4.53
N PHE A 156 -1.63 8.31 -4.59
CA PHE A 156 -1.47 9.39 -5.55
C PHE A 156 -1.49 8.87 -6.99
N GLY A 157 -0.75 7.81 -7.28
CA GLY A 157 -0.72 7.15 -8.58
C GLY A 157 -2.10 6.66 -9.01
N GLY A 158 -2.87 6.07 -8.07
CA GLY A 158 -4.25 5.66 -8.31
C GLY A 158 -5.17 6.82 -8.67
N ILE A 159 -5.05 7.96 -7.98
CA ILE A 159 -5.84 9.18 -8.29
C ILE A 159 -5.54 9.68 -9.70
N PHE A 160 -4.27 9.64 -10.11
CA PHE A 160 -3.81 10.18 -11.40
C PHE A 160 -3.52 9.09 -12.44
N TYR A 161 -4.16 7.92 -12.35
CA TYR A 161 -3.74 6.73 -13.10
C TYR A 161 -3.67 6.94 -14.62
N LEU A 162 -4.61 7.68 -15.23
CA LEU A 162 -4.57 8.00 -16.67
C LEU A 162 -3.34 8.84 -17.02
N LYS A 163 -3.14 9.95 -16.31
CA LYS A 163 -2.00 10.85 -16.52
C LYS A 163 -0.67 10.15 -16.25
N PHE A 164 -0.64 9.27 -15.25
CA PHE A 164 0.53 8.48 -14.89
C PHE A 164 0.87 7.48 -15.99
N TYR A 165 -0.12 6.78 -16.54
CA TYR A 165 0.06 5.85 -17.65
C TYR A 165 0.57 6.56 -18.92
N ASP A 166 -0.04 7.68 -19.29
CA ASP A 166 0.40 8.50 -20.44
C ASP A 166 1.84 9.00 -20.25
N TRP A 167 2.17 9.43 -19.03
CA TRP A 167 3.53 9.86 -18.68
C TRP A 167 4.54 8.71 -18.80
N ILE A 168 4.22 7.52 -18.29
CA ILE A 168 5.09 6.34 -18.42
C ILE A 168 5.32 6.00 -19.89
N ILE A 169 4.26 5.91 -20.70
CA ILE A 169 4.38 5.59 -22.12
C ILE A 169 5.25 6.62 -22.83
N SER A 170 5.03 7.92 -22.56
CA SER A 170 5.85 8.99 -23.14
C SER A 170 7.34 8.82 -22.80
N LYS A 171 7.68 8.42 -21.57
CA LYS A 171 9.07 8.17 -21.18
C LYS A 171 9.64 6.93 -21.84
N ILE A 172 8.90 5.83 -21.91
CA ILE A 172 9.34 4.58 -22.56
C ILE A 172 9.59 4.82 -24.04
N ASN A 173 8.66 5.48 -24.74
CA ASN A 173 8.80 5.76 -26.17
C ASN A 173 10.04 6.62 -26.45
N LYS A 174 10.31 7.63 -25.61
CA LYS A 174 11.52 8.46 -25.76
C LYS A 174 12.82 7.67 -25.60
N VAL A 175 12.82 6.59 -24.81
CA VAL A 175 14.02 5.77 -24.56
C VAL A 175 14.19 4.68 -25.63
N LEU A 176 13.09 4.04 -26.05
CA LEU A 176 13.12 2.93 -27.02
C LEU A 176 13.13 3.39 -28.48
N PHE A 177 12.52 4.54 -28.77
CA PHE A 177 12.45 5.15 -30.10
C PHE A 177 12.98 6.59 -30.03
N PRO A 178 14.28 6.79 -29.75
CA PRO A 178 14.89 8.10 -29.86
C PRO A 178 15.02 8.44 -31.35
N ASP A 179 14.30 9.48 -31.79
CA ASP A 179 14.58 10.17 -33.05
C ASP A 179 15.97 10.84 -33.00
#